data_AF-M5IQU5-F1
#
_entry.id   AF-M5IQU5-F1
#
_cell.length_a   1.000
_cell.length_b   1.000
_cell.length_c   1.000
_cell.angle_alpha   90.00
_cell.angle_beta   90.00
_cell.angle_gamma   90.00
#
_symmetry.space_group_name_H-M   'P 1'
#
loop_
_entity.id
_entity.type
_entity.pdbx_description
1 polymer ?
#
loop_
_entity_poly.entity_id
_entity_poly.type
_entity_poly.pdbx_seq_one_letter_code
_entity_poly.pdbx_strand_id
1 'polypeptide(L)'
;MPSFDESLGVKDGRDVSDYYVTGMDAQGGFVYLLSKQYSSILKLDPRSREIVEVYGFKGTNDAHTLAIKDGKFYVATRENGANKVFVFER
;
A
#
# COMPACT_ATOMS: atom_id res chain seq x y z
N MET A 1 8.05 -12.85 -9.49
CA MET A 1 6.99 -11.83 -9.55
C MET A 1 6.74 -11.37 -8.13
N PRO A 2 6.64 -10.07 -7.86
CA PRO A 2 6.19 -9.60 -6.56
C PRO A 2 4.73 -10.01 -6.34
N SER A 3 4.39 -10.44 -5.13
CA SER A 3 3.06 -10.90 -4.75
C SER A 3 2.68 -10.34 -3.38
N PHE A 4 1.39 -10.26 -3.11
CA PHE A 4 0.90 -9.85 -1.81
C PHE A 4 0.97 -10.97 -0.78
N ASP A 5 1.14 -10.57 0.48
CA ASP A 5 0.91 -11.43 1.65
C ASP A 5 -0.47 -11.09 2.23
N GLU A 6 -1.48 -11.88 1.86
CA GLU A 6 -2.88 -11.68 2.28
C GLU A 6 -3.15 -12.22 3.70
N SER A 7 -2.17 -12.84 4.35
CA SER A 7 -2.32 -13.32 5.74
C SER A 7 -2.37 -12.17 6.77
N LEU A 8 -2.08 -10.95 6.32
CA LEU A 8 -2.13 -9.74 7.13
C LEU A 8 -3.56 -9.20 7.19
N GLY A 9 -4.38 -9.83 8.03
CA GLY A 9 -5.64 -9.23 8.46
C GLY A 9 -5.42 -7.90 9.18
N VAL A 10 -6.45 -7.06 9.22
CA VAL A 10 -6.49 -5.87 10.07
C VAL A 10 -6.38 -6.34 11.52
N LYS A 11 -5.26 -6.04 12.19
CA LYS A 11 -5.14 -6.32 13.63
C LYS A 11 -6.07 -5.37 14.37
N ASP A 12 -6.94 -5.90 15.23
CA ASP A 12 -7.84 -5.11 16.06
C ASP A 12 -7.10 -3.96 16.76
N GLY A 13 -7.64 -2.75 16.64
CA GLY A 13 -7.13 -1.56 17.32
C GLY A 13 -6.05 -0.74 16.61
N ARG A 14 -5.74 -1.01 15.33
CA ARG A 14 -4.86 -0.12 14.55
C ARG A 14 -5.64 1.01 13.87
N ASP A 15 -5.20 2.23 14.11
CA ASP A 15 -5.67 3.43 13.42
C ASP A 15 -4.76 3.74 12.22
N VAL A 16 -5.27 4.48 11.23
CA VAL A 16 -4.46 5.02 10.13
C VAL A 16 -3.29 5.86 10.66
N SER A 17 -3.46 6.54 11.80
CA SER A 17 -2.40 7.32 12.45
C SER A 17 -1.18 6.49 12.86
N ASP A 18 -1.32 5.17 12.98
CA ASP A 18 -0.22 4.28 13.33
C ASP A 18 0.70 3.99 12.14
N TYR A 19 0.34 4.45 10.93
CA TYR A 19 1.06 4.17 9.70
C TYR A 19 1.78 5.41 9.19
N TYR A 20 3.08 5.25 8.88
CA TYR A 20 3.81 6.26 8.12
C TYR A 20 3.43 6.19 6.63
N VAL A 21 2.43 6.97 6.24
CA VAL A 21 1.90 7.03 4.87
C VAL A 21 2.76 7.95 3.99
N THR A 22 3.22 7.43 2.86
CA THR A 22 4.05 8.18 1.89
C THR A 22 3.40 8.38 0.53
N GLY A 23 2.35 7.62 0.22
CA GLY A 23 1.61 7.71 -1.03
C GLY A 23 0.15 7.34 -0.85
N MET A 24 -0.69 7.83 -1.75
CA MET A 24 -2.12 7.58 -1.74
C MET A 24 -2.67 7.58 -3.16
N ASP A 25 -3.65 6.73 -3.41
CA ASP A 25 -4.50 6.79 -4.60
C ASP A 25 -5.93 6.34 -4.25
N ALA A 26 -6.92 6.64 -5.11
CA ALA A 26 -8.31 6.29 -4.90
C ALA A 26 -8.88 5.50 -6.09
N GLN A 27 -9.54 4.38 -5.81
CA GLN A 27 -10.16 3.55 -6.84
C GLN A 27 -11.40 2.83 -6.29
N GLY A 28 -12.46 2.78 -7.08
CA GLY A 28 -13.65 1.99 -6.75
C GLY A 28 -14.35 2.39 -5.45
N GLY A 29 -14.28 3.67 -5.06
CA GLY A 29 -14.86 4.18 -3.81
C GLY A 29 -14.02 3.97 -2.55
N PHE A 30 -12.83 3.39 -2.68
CA PHE A 30 -11.88 3.23 -1.57
C PHE A 30 -10.67 4.14 -1.75
N VAL A 31 -10.01 4.44 -0.62
CA VAL A 31 -8.71 5.10 -0.58
C VAL A 31 -7.65 4.06 -0.27
N TYR A 32 -6.53 4.12 -0.96
CA TYR A 32 -5.40 3.22 -0.76
C TYR A 32 -4.21 4.02 -0.25
N LEU A 33 -3.63 3.60 0.87
CA LEU A 33 -2.56 4.30 1.56
C LEU A 33 -1.30 3.43 1.57
N LEU A 34 -0.20 3.95 1.02
CA LEU A 34 1.10 3.28 1.04
C LEU A 34 1.81 3.55 2.37
N SER A 35 1.98 2.51 3.18
CA SER A 35 2.79 2.56 4.40
C SER A 35 4.24 2.17 4.12
N LYS A 36 5.15 3.13 4.22
CA LYS A 36 6.59 2.88 4.03
C LYS A 36 7.19 2.03 5.16
N GLN A 37 6.76 2.24 6.39
CA GLN A 37 7.29 1.50 7.55
C GLN A 37 6.93 0.02 7.52
N TYR A 38 5.72 -0.32 7.06
CA TYR A 38 5.19 -1.68 7.10
C TYR A 38 5.24 -2.40 5.76
N SER A 39 5.79 -1.76 4.72
CA SER A 39 5.79 -2.27 3.34
C SER A 39 4.42 -2.80 2.97
N SER A 40 3.38 -1.97 3.16
CA SER A 40 2.00 -2.37 2.93
C SER A 40 1.18 -1.28 2.25
N ILE A 41 0.12 -1.70 1.56
CA ILE A 41 -0.93 -0.81 1.04
C ILE A 41 -2.20 -1.09 1.85
N LEU A 42 -2.73 -0.06 2.50
CA LEU A 42 -3.96 -0.13 3.29
C LEU A 42 -5.13 0.26 2.40
N LYS A 43 -6.16 -0.57 2.30
CA LYS A 43 -7.42 -0.19 1.68
C LYS A 43 -8.36 0.32 2.75
N LEU A 44 -8.76 1.58 2.63
CA LEU A 44 -9.58 2.29 3.57
C LEU A 44 -10.94 2.60 2.95
N ASP A 45 -12.02 2.33 3.69
CA ASP A 45 -13.35 2.86 3.35
C ASP A 45 -13.47 4.29 3.91
N PRO A 46 -13.54 5.32 3.05
CA PRO A 46 -13.59 6.70 3.51
C PRO A 46 -14.89 7.06 4.25
N ARG A 47 -15.94 6.23 4.14
CA ARG A 47 -17.24 6.46 4.78
C ARG A 47 -17.23 6.05 6.25
N SER A 48 -16.72 4.86 6.55
CA SER A 48 -16.55 4.38 7.92
C SER A 48 -15.24 4.83 8.56
N ARG A 49 -14.27 5.25 7.74
CA ARG A 49 -12.87 5.57 8.14
C ARG A 49 -12.12 4.36 8.69
N GLU A 50 -12.51 3.17 8.25
CA GLU A 50 -11.88 1.92 8.67
C GLU A 50 -10.96 1.38 7.57
N ILE A 51 -9.86 0.77 8.01
CA ILE A 51 -9.04 -0.08 7.14
C ILE A 51 -9.81 -1.38 6.96
N VAL A 52 -10.17 -1.70 5.71
CA VAL A 52 -10.94 -2.90 5.37
C VAL A 52 -10.08 -4.03 4.81
N GLU A 53 -8.85 -3.71 4.39
CA GLU A 53 -7.92 -4.68 3.80
C GLU A 53 -6.48 -4.16 3.91
N VAL A 54 -5.50 -5.06 4.04
CA VAL A 54 -4.08 -4.72 4.05
C VAL A 54 -3.34 -5.63 3.10
N TYR A 55 -2.61 -5.03 2.16
CA TYR A 55 -1.76 -5.74 1.22
C TYR A 55 -0.30 -5.60 1.65
N GLY A 56 0.29 -6.64 2.24
CA GLY A 56 1.73 -6.65 2.53
C GLY A 56 2.53 -6.99 1.28
N PHE A 57 3.68 -6.32 1.09
CA PHE A 57 4.61 -6.64 0.00
C PHE A 57 6.05 -6.78 0.51
N LYS A 58 6.85 -7.56 -0.22
CA LYS A 58 8.27 -7.82 0.06
C LYS A 58 9.13 -7.54 -1.16
N GLY A 59 10.43 -7.38 -0.95
CA GLY A 59 11.42 -7.25 -2.04
C GLY A 59 11.63 -5.84 -2.57
N THR A 60 11.15 -4.83 -1.85
CA THR A 60 11.34 -3.41 -2.19
C THR A 60 11.70 -2.63 -0.93
N ASN A 61 12.53 -1.61 -1.04
CA ASN A 61 12.84 -0.68 0.06
C ASN A 61 12.54 0.76 -0.35
N ASP A 62 12.29 1.64 0.62
CA ASP A 62 12.09 3.09 0.37
C ASP A 62 10.94 3.42 -0.61
N ALA A 63 9.79 2.79 -0.39
CA ALA A 63 8.56 3.06 -1.13
C ALA A 63 7.98 4.44 -0.77
N HIS A 64 7.71 5.27 -1.78
CA HIS A 64 7.32 6.67 -1.57
C HIS A 64 6.22 7.18 -2.51
N THR A 65 5.75 6.38 -3.46
CA THR A 65 4.64 6.77 -4.34
C THR A 65 3.77 5.57 -4.67
N LEU A 66 2.47 5.81 -4.85
CA LEU A 66 1.47 4.81 -5.23
C LEU A 66 0.64 5.32 -6.40
N ALA A 67 0.37 4.46 -7.38
CA ALA A 67 -0.67 4.66 -8.38
C ALA A 67 -1.43 3.35 -8.61
N ILE A 68 -2.72 3.43 -8.96
CA ILE A 68 -3.57 2.29 -9.22
C ILE A 68 -4.21 2.43 -10.60
N LYS A 69 -3.97 1.43 -11.45
CA LYS A 69 -4.54 1.39 -12.80
C LYS A 69 -4.75 -0.05 -13.24
N ASP A 70 -5.88 -0.30 -13.89
CA ASP A 70 -6.23 -1.61 -14.47
C ASP A 70 -6.07 -2.79 -13.48
N GLY A 71 -6.46 -2.56 -12.21
CA GLY A 71 -6.38 -3.57 -11.15
C GLY A 71 -4.97 -3.82 -10.58
N LYS A 72 -3.98 -3.01 -10.96
CA LYS A 72 -2.58 -3.16 -10.53
C LYS A 72 -2.13 -1.99 -9.67
N PHE A 73 -1.24 -2.27 -8.73
CA PHE A 73 -0.58 -1.28 -7.89
C PHE A 73 0.83 -1.01 -8.42
N TYR A 74 1.12 0.26 -8.69
CA TYR A 74 2.42 0.74 -9.11
C TYR A 74 3.06 1.47 -7.94
N VAL A 75 4.15 0.91 -7.41
CA VAL A 75 4.87 1.46 -6.26
C VAL A 75 6.24 1.94 -6.74
N ALA A 76 6.50 3.24 -6.59
CA ALA A 76 7.81 3.80 -6.87
C ALA A 76 8.69 3.76 -5.61
N THR A 77 9.94 3.35 -5.80
CA THR A 77 10.98 3.28 -4.78
C THR A 77 12.24 4.01 -5.19
N ARG A 78 13.07 4.39 -4.22
CA ARG A 78 14.40 4.96 -4.49
C ARG A 78 15.46 4.03 -3.91
N GLU A 79 16.16 3.32 -4.78
CA GLU A 79 17.15 2.32 -4.40
C GLU A 79 18.49 2.65 -5.06
N ASN A 80 19.56 2.76 -4.26
CA ASN A 80 20.92 3.06 -4.74
C ASN A 80 20.98 4.31 -5.64
N GLY A 81 20.21 5.34 -5.31
CA GLY A 81 20.18 6.60 -6.06
C GLY A 81 19.30 6.59 -7.32
N ALA A 82 18.67 5.47 -7.67
CA ALA A 82 17.79 5.34 -8.82
C ALA A 82 16.33 5.11 -8.40
N ASN A 83 15.40 5.65 -9.19
CA ASN A 83 13.98 5.34 -9.02
C ASN A 83 13.66 4.00 -9.70
N LYS A 84 12.94 3.13 -9.00
CA LYS A 84 12.39 1.88 -9.56
C LYS A 84 10.88 1.88 -9.41
N VAL A 85 10.18 1.19 -10.30
CA VAL A 85 8.73 0.98 -10.22
C VAL A 85 8.47 -0.52 -10.12
N PHE A 86 7.79 -0.93 -9.06
CA PHE A 86 7.32 -2.29 -8.87
C PHE A 86 5.83 -2.34 -9.17
N VAL A 87 5.39 -3.40 -9.83
CA VAL A 87 3.99 -3.63 -10.18
C VAL A 87 3.50 -4.85 -9.43
N PHE A 88 2.46 -4.67 -8.62
CA PHE A 88 1.81 -5.74 -7.88
C PHE A 88 0.42 -5.98 -8.45
N GLU A 89 0.11 -7.24 -8.69
CA GLU A 89 -1.21 -7.71 -9.07
C GLU A 89 -1.90 -8.30 -7.83
N ARG A 90 -3.23 -8.18 -7.76
CA ARG A 90 -4.02 -8.96 -6.80
C ARG A 90 -3.99 -10.43 -7.18
#